data_AF-A0A9E1QQ73-F1
#
_entry.id   AF-A0A9E1QQ73-F1
#
_cell.length_a   1.000
_cell.length_b   1.000
_cell.length_c   1.000
_cell.angle_alpha   90.00
_cell.angle_beta   90.00
_cell.angle_gamma   90.00
#
_symmetry.space_group_name_H-M   'P 1'
#
loop_
_entity.id
_entity.type
_entity.pdbx_description
1 polymer ?
#
loop_
_entity_poly.entity_id
_entity_poly.type
_entity_poly.pdbx_seq_one_letter_code
_entity_poly.pdbx_strand_id
1 'polypeptide(L)' 'IIEKPIHSFFVNSGIYLLEPDCIDLIPDNKFYDMPTLFEELIAAKEKIISFPLQEYWLDIGRVADYEKANAEYHDIF' A
#
# COMPACT_ATOMS: atom_id res chain seq x y z
N ILE A 1 -21.47 21.35 15.60
CA ILE A 1 -21.40 20.64 14.30
C ILE A 1 -20.20 21.22 13.56
N ILE A 2 -19.25 20.38 13.14
CA ILE A 2 -18.14 20.83 12.29
C ILE A 2 -18.63 20.66 10.84
N GLU A 3 -18.76 21.77 10.11
CA GLU A 3 -19.21 21.76 8.72
C GLU A 3 -18.04 21.35 7.80
N LYS A 4 -18.25 20.31 6.99
CA LYS A 4 -17.24 19.70 6.06
C LYS A 4 -15.90 19.38 6.74
N PRO A 5 -15.87 18.43 7.69
CA PRO A 5 -14.63 18.01 8.32
C PRO A 5 -13.67 17.41 7.28
N ILE A 6 -12.39 17.80 7.38
CA ILE A 6 -11.30 17.14 6.66
C ILE A 6 -10.91 15.91 7.48
N HIS A 7 -10.88 14.76 6.82
CA HIS A 7 -10.44 13.52 7.44
C HIS A 7 -9.10 13.08 6.83
N SER A 8 -8.14 12.78 7.70
CA SER A 8 -6.84 12.25 7.31
C SER A 8 -6.72 10.82 7.83
N PHE A 9 -6.32 9.91 6.95
CA PHE A 9 -6.15 8.50 7.27
C PHE A 9 -4.84 7.99 6.70
N PHE A 10 -4.25 6.99 7.35
CA PHE A 10 -3.23 6.19 6.70
C PHE A 10 -3.90 5.27 5.68
N VAL A 11 -3.30 5.20 4.50
CA VAL A 11 -3.67 4.27 3.43
C VAL A 11 -2.49 3.36 3.12
N ASN A 12 -2.77 2.18 2.59
CA ASN A 12 -1.72 1.27 2.13
C ASN A 12 -1.09 1.82 0.85
N SER A 13 0.25 1.94 0.81
CA SER A 13 0.99 2.50 -0.32
C SER A 13 1.32 1.49 -1.43
N GLY A 14 0.99 0.21 -1.24
CA GLY A 14 1.37 -0.88 -2.14
C GLY A 14 2.86 -1.21 -2.14
N ILE A 15 3.63 -0.71 -1.17
CA ILE A 15 5.07 -0.97 -1.02
C ILE A 15 5.28 -1.83 0.21
N TYR A 16 6.00 -2.94 0.04
CA TYR A 16 6.22 -3.93 1.09
C TYR A 16 7.68 -4.34 1.15
N LEU A 17 8.17 -4.54 2.38
CA LEU A 17 9.44 -5.20 2.66
C LEU A 17 9.10 -6.47 3.43
N LEU A 18 9.43 -7.63 2.86
CA LEU A 18 9.08 -8.94 3.40
C LEU A 18 10.35 -9.73 3.67
N GLU A 19 10.34 -10.52 4.75
CA GLU A 19 11.32 -11.58 4.93
C GLU A 19 11.10 -12.67 3.87
N PRO A 20 12.15 -13.30 3.33
CA PRO A 20 12.02 -14.32 2.29
C PRO A 20 11.05 -15.45 2.64
N ASP A 21 11.02 -15.87 3.91
CA ASP A 21 10.17 -16.95 4.42
C ASP A 21 8.67 -16.64 4.27
N CYS A 22 8.27 -15.38 4.10
CA CYS A 22 6.87 -15.03 3.81
C CYS A 22 6.38 -15.61 2.47
N ILE A 23 7.29 -15.89 1.53
CA ILE A 23 6.96 -16.46 0.22
C ILE A 23 6.44 -17.90 0.37
N ASP A 24 6.89 -18.63 1.39
CA ASP A 24 6.48 -20.01 1.65
C ASP A 24 5.01 -20.13 2.06
N LEU A 25 4.36 -19.02 2.43
CA LEU A 25 2.93 -18.96 2.72
C LEU A 25 2.07 -18.90 1.46
N ILE A 26 2.65 -18.55 0.31
CA ILE A 26 1.88 -18.36 -0.92
C ILE A 26 1.50 -19.74 -1.50
N PRO A 27 0.19 -20.05 -1.60
CA PRO A 27 -0.25 -21.36 -2.06
C PRO A 27 -0.14 -21.51 -3.58
N ASP A 28 0.27 -22.70 -4.01
CA ASP A 28 0.30 -23.04 -5.44
C ASP A 28 -1.08 -23.02 -6.08
N ASN A 29 -1.14 -22.48 -7.30
CA ASN A 29 -2.32 -22.49 -8.18
C ASN A 29 -3.61 -21.93 -7.55
N LYS A 30 -3.47 -20.97 -6.63
CA LYS A 30 -4.60 -20.27 -6.01
C LYS A 30 -4.37 -18.78 -6.04
N PHE A 31 -5.47 -18.04 -6.11
CA PHE A 31 -5.42 -16.60 -5.89
C PHE A 31 -4.94 -16.34 -4.45
N TYR A 32 -3.98 -15.44 -4.32
CA TYR A 32 -3.42 -15.02 -3.05
C TYR A 32 -2.88 -13.60 -3.23
N ASP A 33 -3.17 -12.71 -2.30
CA ASP A 33 -2.82 -11.29 -2.39
C ASP A 33 -2.17 -10.78 -1.10
N MET A 34 -1.69 -9.54 -1.14
CA MET A 34 -1.02 -8.92 0.00
C MET A 34 -1.91 -8.80 1.25
N PRO A 35 -3.20 -8.37 1.15
CA PRO A 35 -4.10 -8.43 2.29
C PRO A 35 -4.19 -9.82 2.93
N THR A 36 -4.36 -10.88 2.12
CA THR A 36 -4.43 -12.26 2.62
C THR A 36 -3.16 -12.67 3.36
N LEU A 37 -1.98 -12.35 2.79
CA LEU A 37 -0.68 -12.60 3.45
C LEU A 37 -0.61 -11.95 4.83
N PHE A 38 -0.98 -10.67 4.94
CA PHE A 38 -0.94 -9.97 6.21
C PHE A 38 -1.98 -10.49 7.21
N GLU A 39 -3.16 -10.91 6.76
CA GLU A 39 -4.15 -11.58 7.62
C GLU A 39 -3.59 -12.88 8.24
N GLU A 40 -2.90 -13.71 7.44
CA GLU A 40 -2.27 -14.94 7.92
C GLU A 40 -1.11 -14.66 8.89
N LEU A 41 -0.24 -13.69 8.59
CA LEU A 41 0.83 -13.28 9.48
C LEU A 41 0.30 -12.76 10.83
N ILE A 42 -0.78 -11.96 10.81
CA ILE A 42 -1.45 -11.48 12.04
C ILE A 42 -2.02 -12.66 12.83
N ALA A 43 -2.69 -13.60 12.16
CA ALA A 43 -3.25 -14.78 12.81
C ALA A 43 -2.16 -15.66 13.44
N ALA A 44 -1.01 -15.78 12.79
CA ALA A 44 0.18 -16.45 13.31
C ALA A 44 0.91 -15.67 14.43
N LYS A 45 0.49 -14.43 14.72
CA LYS A 45 1.12 -13.51 15.67
C LYS A 45 2.57 -13.16 15.30
N GLU A 46 2.87 -13.15 14.01
CA GLU A 46 4.15 -12.70 13.50
C GLU A 46 4.32 -11.19 13.72
N LYS A 47 5.57 -10.75 13.82
CA LYS A 47 5.88 -9.34 14.00
C LYS A 47 5.75 -8.60 12.67
N ILE A 48 4.73 -7.75 12.57
CA ILE A 48 4.53 -6.83 11.45
C ILE A 48 4.59 -5.38 11.92
N ILE A 49 5.05 -4.48 11.05
CA ILE A 49 5.06 -3.04 11.29
C ILE A 49 4.58 -2.29 10.05
N SER A 50 3.93 -1.16 10.25
CA SER A 50 3.69 -0.17 9.19
C SER A 50 4.77 0.90 9.23
N PHE A 51 5.17 1.39 8.06
CA PHE A 51 6.11 2.50 7.94
C PHE A 51 5.40 3.70 7.27
N PRO A 52 5.35 4.87 7.92
CA PRO A 52 4.70 6.04 7.34
C PRO A 52 5.56 6.62 6.22
N LEU A 53 5.07 6.52 4.98
CA LEU A 53 5.66 7.17 3.81
C LEU A 53 5.38 8.69 3.87
N GLN A 54 6.41 9.51 3.75
CA GLN A 54 6.30 10.99 3.75
C GLN A 54 6.64 11.60 2.39
N GLU A 55 7.19 10.79 1.49
CA GLU A 55 7.64 11.13 0.17
C GLU A 55 6.45 11.29 -0.80
N TYR A 56 6.72 11.89 -1.96
CA TYR A 56 5.73 11.95 -3.03
C TYR A 56 5.32 10.53 -3.44
N TRP A 57 4.01 10.29 -3.39
CA TRP A 57 3.39 9.03 -3.75
C TRP A 57 2.05 9.32 -4.42
N LEU A 58 1.77 8.63 -5.52
CA LEU A 58 0.53 8.76 -6.27
C LEU A 58 0.08 7.38 -6.76
N ASP A 59 -1.18 7.04 -6.50
CA ASP A 59 -1.83 5.89 -7.13
C ASP A 59 -2.23 6.24 -8.56
N ILE A 60 -1.56 5.64 -9.54
CA ILE A 60 -1.78 5.88 -10.98
C ILE A 60 -2.71 4.85 -11.63
N GLY A 61 -3.52 4.12 -10.84
CA GLY A 61 -4.45 3.11 -11.35
C GLY A 61 -5.60 3.66 -12.22
N ARG A 62 -5.81 4.99 -12.24
CA ARG A 62 -6.82 5.66 -13.07
C ARG A 62 -6.15 6.59 -14.07
N VAL A 63 -6.78 6.76 -15.25
CA VAL A 63 -6.24 7.61 -16.33
C VAL A 63 -5.98 9.04 -15.87
N ALA A 64 -6.89 9.64 -15.10
CA ALA A 64 -6.72 11.00 -14.59
C ALA A 64 -5.51 11.14 -13.63
N ASP A 65 -5.27 10.13 -12.79
CA ASP A 65 -4.13 10.13 -11.87
C ASP A 65 -2.81 9.87 -12.60
N TYR A 66 -2.84 9.04 -13.66
CA TYR A 66 -1.70 8.86 -14.56
C TYR A 66 -1.34 10.14 -15.32
N GLU A 67 -2.33 10.85 -15.89
CA GLU A 67 -2.11 12.15 -16.55
C GLU A 67 -1.52 13.18 -15.58
N LYS A 68 -2.04 13.21 -14.35
CA LYS A 68 -1.50 14.04 -13.27
C LYS A 68 -0.04 13.71 -12.97
N ALA A 69 0.31 12.44 -12.79
CA ALA A 69 1.70 12.01 -12.57
C ALA A 69 2.64 12.54 -13.67
N ASN A 70 2.22 12.46 -14.94
CA ASN A 70 3.03 12.95 -16.06
C ASN A 70 3.21 14.47 -16.05
N ALA A 71 2.16 15.22 -15.69
CA ALA A 71 2.22 16.67 -15.61
C ALA A 71 3.12 17.14 -14.46
N GLU A 72 3.02 16.48 -13.30
CA GLU A 72 3.78 16.85 -12.09
C GLU A 72 5.25 16.36 -12.12
N TYR A 73 5.59 15.41 -13.00
CA TYR A 73 6.91 14.76 -12.99
C TYR A 73 8.08 15.76 -13.03
N HIS A 74 8.06 16.70 -13.99
CA HIS A 74 9.13 17.70 -14.16
C HIS A 74 9.19 18.76 -13.06
N ASP A 75 8.11 18.94 -12.30
CA ASP A 75 8.07 19.89 -11.19
C ASP A 75 8.59 19.26 -9.88
N ILE A 76 8.53 17.93 -9.78
CA ILE A 76 8.91 17.16 -8.59
C ILE A 76 10.32 16.57 -8.72
N PHE A 77 10.75 16.22 -9.94
CA PHE A 77 12.01 15.52 -10.24
C PHE A 77 12.82 16.23 -11.33
#